data_AF-A0A955R116-F1
#
_entry.id   AF-A0A955R116-F1
#
_cell.length_a   1.000
_cell.length_b   1.000
_cell.length_c   1.000
_cell.angle_alpha   90.00
_cell.angle_beta   90.00
_cell.angle_gamma   90.00
#
_symmetry.space_group_name_H-M   'P 1'
#
loop_
_entity.id
_entity.type
_entity.pdbx_description
1 polymer ?
#
loop_
_entity_poly.entity_id
_entity_poly.type
_entity_poly.pdbx_seq_one_letter_code
_entity_poly.pdbx_strand_id
1 'polypeptide(L)'
;MKKSLAVFLVLCLAGAAAPALAKLYKWQDEKGVWHVVDSPTKIPSKYRQKVLHGDSPRKKKAHRKKTPRNPQGLIWPIACKPGRTCSSIGYPDIDKDGKTPYGGRPSYKGHEGTDISVTFNQMDRGVNVYAAADGIVQFVFDNPNRFDRCVNQKSHPDCRQPGGTDVSTPSGPYCRTGGIENGRCYWVFGGGNVVVILHPQLKNVFGTRYDHFKSGSIRVKPGQKVKAGQIIGQVGSAGRSTGPHLHFEVWGPGGYYLHGPVVDPWDGNGVPGNPGPLWDHMPPWE
;
A
#
# COMPACT_ATOMS: atom_id res chain seq x y z
N MET A 1 -75.00 -11.19 3.87
CA MET A 1 -74.27 -12.35 3.28
C MET A 1 -72.84 -11.86 3.00
N LYS A 2 -71.82 -12.07 3.87
CA LYS A 2 -70.82 -13.18 3.89
C LYS A 2 -70.39 -13.59 2.45
N LYS A 3 -69.12 -13.57 2.02
CA LYS A 3 -67.84 -14.13 2.54
C LYS A 3 -66.65 -13.35 1.91
N SER A 4 -65.60 -12.88 2.59
CA SER A 4 -64.44 -13.53 3.26
C SER A 4 -63.31 -14.06 2.35
N LEU A 5 -62.07 -13.63 2.68
CA LEU A 5 -60.69 -14.21 2.56
C LEU A 5 -59.71 -13.30 1.77
N ALA A 6 -58.47 -13.04 2.19
CA ALA A 6 -57.70 -13.41 3.37
C ALA A 6 -56.58 -12.39 3.59
N VAL A 7 -56.38 -12.00 4.85
CA VAL A 7 -55.19 -11.33 5.37
C VAL A 7 -54.15 -12.43 5.61
N PHE A 8 -52.94 -12.28 5.04
CA PHE A 8 -51.75 -12.97 5.56
C PHE A 8 -50.83 -11.96 6.22
N LEU A 9 -51.03 -11.86 7.52
CA LEU A 9 -50.09 -11.38 8.50
C LEU A 9 -48.95 -12.41 8.59
N VAL A 10 -47.72 -12.01 8.28
CA VAL A 10 -46.54 -12.74 8.77
C VAL A 10 -45.94 -11.91 9.89
N LEU A 11 -46.11 -12.44 11.09
CA LEU A 11 -45.53 -11.97 12.34
C LEU A 11 -44.02 -12.28 12.38
N CYS A 12 -43.27 -11.33 12.95
CA CYS A 12 -42.00 -11.46 13.67
C CYS A 12 -41.01 -12.57 13.26
N LEU A 13 -39.81 -12.13 12.84
CA LEU A 13 -38.60 -12.44 13.59
C LEU A 13 -37.79 -11.15 13.73
N ALA A 14 -37.80 -10.59 14.95
CA ALA A 14 -36.79 -9.65 15.39
C ALA A 14 -35.43 -10.34 15.18
N GLY A 15 -34.70 -9.92 14.15
CA GLY A 15 -33.33 -10.36 13.91
C GLY A 15 -32.51 -10.04 15.14
N ALA A 16 -31.97 -11.08 15.76
CA ALA A 16 -31.10 -10.98 16.92
C ALA A 16 -30.09 -9.84 16.74
N ALA A 17 -30.00 -8.96 17.74
CA ALA A 17 -28.91 -8.02 17.83
C ALA A 17 -27.60 -8.80 17.63
N ALA A 18 -26.79 -8.39 16.66
CA ALA A 18 -25.43 -8.89 16.52
C ALA A 18 -24.78 -8.85 17.91
N PRO A 19 -24.07 -9.90 18.35
CA PRO A 19 -23.44 -9.90 19.65
C PRO A 19 -22.57 -8.65 19.74
N ALA A 20 -22.83 -7.81 20.75
CA ALA A 20 -22.00 -6.65 21.02
C ALA A 20 -20.55 -7.13 21.00
N LEU A 21 -19.74 -6.59 20.08
CA LEU A 21 -18.33 -6.92 19.98
C LEU A 21 -17.74 -6.75 21.38
N ALA A 22 -17.26 -7.84 21.97
CA ALA A 22 -16.69 -7.82 23.30
C ALA A 22 -15.60 -6.76 23.30
N LYS A 23 -15.75 -5.76 24.18
CA LYS A 23 -14.82 -4.65 24.25
C LYS A 23 -13.46 -5.22 24.66
N LEU A 24 -12.50 -5.17 23.75
CA LEU A 24 -11.14 -5.63 24.00
C LEU A 24 -10.32 -4.48 24.59
N TYR A 25 -9.54 -4.78 25.62
CA TYR A 25 -8.68 -3.85 26.33
C TYR A 25 -7.23 -4.27 26.10
N LYS A 26 -6.42 -3.33 25.63
CA LYS A 26 -5.00 -3.57 25.34
C LYS A 26 -4.13 -2.81 26.33
N TRP A 27 -3.08 -3.46 26.81
CA TRP A 27 -2.06 -2.85 27.66
C TRP A 27 -0.67 -3.39 27.33
N GLN A 28 0.38 -2.63 27.66
CA GLN A 28 1.77 -3.00 27.42
C GLN A 28 2.50 -3.16 28.75
N ASP A 29 3.24 -4.25 28.92
CA ASP A 29 4.05 -4.47 30.11
C ASP A 29 5.37 -3.70 30.08
N GLU A 30 6.10 -3.77 31.20
CA GLU A 30 7.40 -3.11 31.37
C GLU A 30 8.47 -3.60 30.37
N LYS A 31 8.28 -4.76 29.74
CA LYS A 31 9.16 -5.32 28.70
C LYS A 31 8.71 -4.94 27.29
N GLY A 32 7.64 -4.14 27.16
CA GLY A 32 7.11 -3.74 25.87
C GLY A 32 6.19 -4.78 25.21
N VAL A 33 5.84 -5.87 25.89
CA VAL A 33 4.95 -6.90 25.33
C VAL A 33 3.50 -6.46 25.46
N TRP A 34 2.73 -6.64 24.38
CA TRP A 34 1.33 -6.27 24.33
C TRP A 34 0.43 -7.42 24.77
N HIS A 35 -0.53 -7.10 25.64
CA HIS A 35 -1.53 -8.02 26.18
C HIS A 35 -2.94 -7.54 25.82
N VAL A 36 -3.82 -8.46 25.46
CA VAL A 36 -5.22 -8.17 25.10
C VAL A 36 -6.13 -8.99 26.00
N VAL A 37 -7.10 -8.33 26.64
CA VAL A 37 -8.09 -8.96 27.51
C VAL A 37 -9.50 -8.47 27.18
N ASP A 38 -10.49 -9.28 27.50
CA ASP A 38 -11.94 -9.02 27.29
C ASP A 38 -12.58 -8.22 28.45
N SER A 39 -11.82 -7.92 29.52
CA SER A 39 -12.31 -7.17 30.68
C SER A 39 -11.18 -6.36 31.34
N PRO A 40 -11.44 -5.11 31.78
CA PRO A 40 -10.42 -4.27 32.41
C PRO A 40 -10.05 -4.75 33.82
N THR A 41 -10.87 -5.61 34.44
CA THR A 41 -10.54 -6.23 35.74
C THR A 41 -9.40 -7.23 35.62
N LYS A 42 -9.20 -7.81 34.43
CA LYS A 42 -8.09 -8.72 34.10
C LYS A 42 -6.76 -7.98 33.86
N ILE A 43 -6.75 -6.65 33.91
CA ILE A 43 -5.55 -5.83 33.75
C ILE A 43 -4.93 -5.58 35.13
N PRO A 44 -3.63 -5.89 35.32
CA PRO A 44 -2.96 -5.61 36.59
C PRO A 44 -3.09 -4.13 36.94
N SER A 45 -3.35 -3.82 38.21
CA SER A 45 -3.67 -2.46 38.68
C SER A 45 -2.65 -1.41 38.22
N LYS A 46 -1.35 -1.77 38.20
CA LYS A 46 -0.27 -0.89 37.74
C LYS A 46 -0.34 -0.47 36.26
N TYR A 47 -1.15 -1.12 35.44
CA TYR A 47 -1.31 -0.81 34.01
C TYR A 47 -2.68 -0.25 33.64
N ARG A 48 -3.61 -0.12 34.60
CA ARG A 48 -5.00 0.32 34.32
C ARG A 48 -5.12 1.74 33.76
N GLN A 49 -4.15 2.63 34.04
CA GLN A 49 -4.12 3.98 33.46
C GLN A 49 -3.60 4.02 32.01
N LYS A 50 -2.97 2.95 31.52
CA LYS A 50 -2.43 2.83 30.15
C LYS A 50 -3.37 2.05 29.21
N VAL A 51 -4.61 1.84 29.64
CA VAL A 51 -5.60 1.06 28.90
C VAL A 51 -6.29 1.94 27.89
N LEU A 52 -6.23 1.54 26.62
CA LEU A 52 -6.94 2.22 25.54
C LEU A 52 -8.34 1.61 25.41
N HIS A 53 -9.38 2.45 25.48
CA HIS A 53 -10.77 2.07 25.23
C HIS A 53 -11.16 2.45 23.80
N GLY A 54 -11.67 1.50 23.02
CA GLY A 54 -12.41 1.82 21.80
C GLY A 54 -13.84 2.22 22.13
N ASP A 55 -14.27 3.44 21.78
CA ASP A 55 -15.66 3.86 21.55
C ASP A 55 -15.73 5.25 20.86
N SER A 56 -16.77 5.49 20.07
CA SER A 56 -17.08 6.70 19.24
C SER A 56 -18.48 7.25 19.61
N PRO A 57 -18.99 8.43 19.16
CA PRO A 57 -18.44 9.79 18.98
C PRO A 57 -19.27 10.90 19.72
N ARG A 58 -18.73 12.12 19.90
CA ARG A 58 -19.56 13.37 19.98
C ARG A 58 -18.90 14.57 19.31
N LYS A 59 -19.69 15.27 18.48
CA LYS A 59 -19.35 16.49 17.74
C LYS A 59 -18.91 17.63 18.69
N LYS A 60 -17.66 18.08 18.59
CA LYS A 60 -17.26 19.48 18.84
C LYS A 60 -16.19 19.86 17.83
N LYS A 61 -16.30 21.04 17.21
CA LYS A 61 -15.28 21.62 16.33
C LYS A 61 -14.02 21.87 17.16
N ALA A 62 -13.14 20.89 17.25
CA ALA A 62 -11.80 21.06 17.80
C ALA A 62 -10.84 21.23 16.63
N HIS A 63 -9.97 22.25 16.71
CA HIS A 63 -8.73 22.27 15.93
C HIS A 63 -8.09 20.90 16.07
N ARG A 64 -8.06 20.15 14.96
CA ARG A 64 -7.46 18.83 14.87
C ARG A 64 -5.99 18.99 15.28
N LYS A 65 -5.67 18.68 16.54
CA LYS A 65 -4.29 18.41 16.93
C LYS A 65 -3.85 17.28 16.00
N LYS A 66 -3.07 17.62 14.97
CA LYS A 66 -2.46 16.64 14.09
C LYS A 66 -1.73 15.68 15.01
N THR A 67 -2.05 14.40 14.93
CA THR A 67 -1.16 13.36 15.43
C THR A 67 0.25 13.72 14.96
N PRO A 68 1.26 13.71 15.85
CA PRO A 68 2.63 13.96 15.43
C PRO A 68 2.94 12.97 14.31
N ARG A 69 3.24 13.48 13.11
CA ARG A 69 3.77 12.63 12.04
C ARG A 69 5.06 12.04 12.57
N ASN A 70 5.21 10.73 12.49
CA ASN A 70 6.51 10.09 12.49
C ASN A 70 7.30 10.70 11.33
N PRO A 71 8.31 11.54 11.57
CA PRO A 71 9.05 12.22 10.51
C PRO A 71 9.80 11.23 9.60
N GLN A 72 9.88 9.97 10.02
CA GLN A 72 10.56 8.87 9.34
C GLN A 72 9.60 7.86 8.70
N GLY A 73 8.28 8.07 8.80
CA GLY A 73 7.27 7.13 8.30
C GLY A 73 6.77 7.44 6.89
N LEU A 74 6.34 6.40 6.18
CA LEU A 74 5.68 6.48 4.88
C LEU A 74 4.19 6.76 5.05
N ILE A 75 3.61 7.58 4.18
CA ILE A 75 2.16 7.73 4.08
C ILE A 75 1.59 6.77 3.05
N TRP A 76 0.29 6.50 3.14
CA TRP A 76 -0.43 5.69 2.17
C TRP A 76 -0.37 6.33 0.76
N PRO A 77 0.11 5.61 -0.28
CA PRO A 77 0.51 6.21 -1.55
C PRO A 77 -0.62 6.32 -2.59
N ILE A 78 -1.86 6.02 -2.25
CA ILE A 78 -2.96 5.93 -3.24
C ILE A 78 -4.29 6.42 -2.67
N ALA A 79 -5.09 7.07 -3.52
CA ALA A 79 -6.41 7.59 -3.19
C ALA A 79 -7.50 6.50 -3.11
N CYS A 80 -7.25 5.43 -2.37
CA CYS A 80 -8.24 4.44 -1.96
C CYS A 80 -8.08 4.11 -0.48
N LYS A 81 -9.16 3.62 0.17
CA LYS A 81 -9.16 3.20 1.56
C LYS A 81 -9.18 1.67 1.64
N PRO A 82 -8.21 1.02 2.33
CA PRO A 82 -8.26 -0.42 2.59
C PRO A 82 -9.62 -0.87 3.13
N GLY A 83 -10.13 -2.00 2.65
CA GLY A 83 -11.40 -2.58 3.10
C GLY A 83 -12.67 -1.78 2.73
N ARG A 84 -12.58 -0.60 2.12
CA ARG A 84 -13.73 0.23 1.74
C ARG A 84 -13.76 0.57 0.26
N THR A 85 -12.67 1.13 -0.26
CA THR A 85 -12.60 1.58 -1.66
C THR A 85 -11.42 1.03 -2.44
N CYS A 86 -10.41 0.44 -1.80
CA CYS A 86 -9.47 -0.43 -2.52
C CYS A 86 -10.15 -1.77 -2.81
N SER A 87 -9.91 -2.35 -3.98
CA SER A 87 -10.49 -3.64 -4.36
C SER A 87 -9.80 -4.81 -3.66
N SER A 88 -8.47 -4.75 -3.54
CA SER A 88 -7.67 -5.74 -2.82
C SER A 88 -6.31 -5.14 -2.47
N ILE A 89 -5.63 -5.77 -1.51
CA ILE A 89 -4.23 -5.51 -1.18
C ILE A 89 -3.48 -6.83 -1.29
N GLY A 90 -2.51 -6.88 -2.18
CA GLY A 90 -1.53 -7.94 -2.27
C GLY A 90 -0.26 -7.51 -1.55
N TYR A 91 0.23 -8.32 -0.62
CA TYR A 91 1.40 -7.99 0.19
C TYR A 91 2.69 -8.51 -0.46
N PRO A 92 3.85 -7.96 -0.05
CA PRO A 92 5.15 -8.50 -0.45
C PRO A 92 5.39 -9.92 0.09
N ASP A 93 6.27 -10.64 -0.59
CA ASP A 93 6.83 -11.96 -0.24
C ASP A 93 8.35 -11.89 -0.47
N ILE A 94 9.04 -11.22 0.47
CA ILE A 94 10.46 -10.86 0.33
C ILE A 94 11.37 -12.08 0.47
N ASP A 95 10.99 -13.04 1.32
CA ASP A 95 11.72 -14.30 1.54
C ASP A 95 11.36 -15.38 0.50
N LYS A 96 10.37 -15.13 -0.36
CA LYS A 96 9.98 -15.95 -1.50
C LYS A 96 9.46 -17.32 -1.07
N ASP A 97 8.88 -17.43 0.11
CA ASP A 97 8.32 -18.69 0.60
C ASP A 97 6.84 -18.88 0.18
N GLY A 98 6.25 -17.86 -0.47
CA GLY A 98 4.86 -17.84 -0.90
C GLY A 98 3.88 -17.44 0.20
N LYS A 99 4.37 -16.91 1.33
CA LYS A 99 3.60 -16.45 2.48
C LYS A 99 4.02 -15.02 2.81
N THR A 100 3.13 -14.32 3.49
CA THR A 100 3.47 -13.02 4.08
C THR A 100 3.74 -13.24 5.57
N PRO A 101 4.62 -12.44 6.19
CA PRO A 101 4.82 -12.46 7.64
C PRO A 101 3.56 -12.14 8.47
N TYR A 102 2.48 -11.66 7.84
CA TYR A 102 1.30 -11.11 8.50
C TYR A 102 0.00 -11.90 8.34
N GLY A 103 0.07 -13.11 7.82
CA GLY A 103 -1.11 -13.94 7.60
C GLY A 103 -1.97 -13.50 6.40
N GLY A 104 -1.54 -12.48 5.64
CA GLY A 104 -2.00 -12.25 4.28
C GLY A 104 -1.38 -13.27 3.31
N ARG A 105 -1.99 -13.46 2.14
CA ARG A 105 -1.34 -14.13 1.01
C ARG A 105 -0.72 -13.07 0.10
N PRO A 106 0.51 -13.25 -0.39
CA PRO A 106 1.05 -12.34 -1.38
C PRO A 106 0.26 -12.47 -2.69
N SER A 107 0.37 -11.48 -3.57
CA SER A 107 -0.21 -11.59 -4.92
C SER A 107 0.32 -12.82 -5.65
N TYR A 108 1.62 -13.07 -5.54
CA TYR A 108 2.32 -14.22 -6.09
C TYR A 108 3.64 -14.47 -5.34
N LYS A 109 4.25 -15.63 -5.57
CA LYS A 109 5.52 -16.01 -4.92
C LYS A 109 6.67 -15.08 -5.35
N GLY A 110 7.39 -14.54 -4.37
CA GLY A 110 8.47 -13.59 -4.59
C GLY A 110 8.01 -12.21 -5.04
N HIS A 111 6.80 -11.80 -4.65
CA HIS A 111 6.26 -10.49 -4.92
C HIS A 111 7.03 -9.41 -4.16
N GLU A 112 7.65 -8.48 -4.89
CA GLU A 112 8.57 -7.48 -4.34
C GLU A 112 7.87 -6.18 -3.87
N GLY A 113 6.54 -6.12 -3.91
CA GLY A 113 5.82 -4.89 -3.61
C GLY A 113 4.51 -5.10 -2.90
N THR A 114 3.83 -4.00 -2.62
CA THR A 114 2.42 -4.00 -2.24
C THR A 114 1.59 -3.65 -3.48
N ASP A 115 0.72 -4.55 -3.90
CA ASP A 115 -0.24 -4.31 -4.98
C ASP A 115 -1.53 -3.77 -4.38
N ILE A 116 -1.86 -2.53 -4.71
CA ILE A 116 -3.06 -1.86 -4.20
C ILE A 116 -4.04 -1.71 -5.37
N SER A 117 -4.99 -2.62 -5.45
CA SER A 117 -5.89 -2.73 -6.59
C SER A 117 -7.09 -1.80 -6.49
N VAL A 118 -7.54 -1.34 -7.65
CA VAL A 118 -8.80 -0.61 -7.84
C VAL A 118 -9.55 -1.21 -9.03
N THR A 119 -10.85 -0.97 -9.13
CA THR A 119 -11.63 -1.40 -10.30
C THR A 119 -11.29 -0.56 -11.54
N PHE A 120 -11.54 -1.11 -12.73
CA PHE A 120 -11.46 -0.34 -13.98
C PHE A 120 -12.32 0.93 -13.94
N ASN A 121 -13.52 0.88 -13.36
CA ASN A 121 -14.38 2.05 -13.22
C ASN A 121 -13.73 3.15 -12.35
N GLN A 122 -13.06 2.77 -11.26
CA GLN A 122 -12.30 3.70 -10.44
C GLN A 122 -11.10 4.29 -11.21
N MET A 123 -10.36 3.45 -11.95
CA MET A 123 -9.25 3.88 -12.81
C MET A 123 -9.70 4.91 -13.86
N ASP A 124 -10.87 4.70 -14.48
CA ASP A 124 -11.45 5.63 -15.47
C ASP A 124 -11.75 6.99 -14.87
N ARG A 125 -12.32 7.00 -13.66
CA ARG A 125 -12.61 8.22 -12.89
C ARG A 125 -11.35 8.92 -12.39
N GLY A 126 -10.22 8.22 -12.40
CA GLY A 126 -8.93 8.71 -11.91
C GLY A 126 -8.76 8.47 -10.41
N VAL A 127 -7.79 7.62 -10.07
CA VAL A 127 -7.34 7.42 -8.67
C VAL A 127 -5.95 8.01 -8.55
N ASN A 128 -5.79 9.04 -7.73
CA ASN A 128 -4.50 9.70 -7.55
C ASN A 128 -3.50 8.78 -6.82
N VAL A 129 -2.25 8.83 -7.27
CA VAL A 129 -1.08 8.28 -6.58
C VAL A 129 -0.32 9.43 -5.93
N TYR A 130 0.15 9.22 -4.70
CA TYR A 130 0.86 10.20 -3.89
C TYR A 130 2.29 9.75 -3.63
N ALA A 131 3.21 10.70 -3.56
CA ALA A 131 4.53 10.44 -2.99
C ALA A 131 4.37 10.02 -1.52
N ALA A 132 4.86 8.83 -1.17
CA ALA A 132 4.76 8.26 0.17
C ALA A 132 5.61 9.02 1.22
N ALA A 133 6.64 9.72 0.78
CA ALA A 133 7.49 10.56 1.62
C ALA A 133 8.04 11.75 0.84
N ASP A 134 8.59 12.73 1.57
CA ASP A 134 9.42 13.78 0.98
C ASP A 134 10.58 13.14 0.20
N GLY A 135 11.03 13.71 -0.92
CA GLY A 135 12.10 13.08 -1.68
C GLY A 135 12.50 13.81 -2.95
N ILE A 136 13.34 13.15 -3.73
CA ILE A 136 13.81 13.60 -5.05
C ILE A 136 13.44 12.54 -6.07
N VAL A 137 12.70 12.95 -7.10
CA VAL A 137 12.33 12.06 -8.22
C VAL A 137 13.60 11.70 -8.99
N GLN A 138 13.93 10.42 -9.00
CA GLN A 138 15.14 9.89 -9.63
C GLN A 138 14.87 9.43 -11.05
N PHE A 139 13.74 8.77 -11.26
CA PHE A 139 13.39 8.21 -12.56
C PHE A 139 11.90 8.39 -12.83
N VAL A 140 11.60 8.68 -14.09
CA VAL A 140 10.24 8.74 -14.63
C VAL A 140 10.29 8.10 -16.00
N PHE A 141 9.36 7.19 -16.24
CA PHE A 141 9.01 6.74 -17.57
C PHE A 141 7.50 6.84 -17.73
N ASP A 142 7.05 7.68 -18.65
CA ASP A 142 5.64 7.86 -18.98
C ASP A 142 5.46 7.75 -20.49
N ASN A 143 4.96 6.62 -20.94
CA ASN A 143 4.63 6.40 -22.33
C ASN A 143 3.10 6.50 -22.50
N PRO A 144 2.59 7.55 -23.16
CA PRO A 144 1.15 7.74 -23.34
C PRO A 144 0.50 6.70 -24.25
N ASN A 145 1.29 5.90 -24.97
CA ASN A 145 0.81 4.84 -25.85
C ASN A 145 0.72 3.47 -25.15
N ARG A 146 0.90 3.41 -23.83
CA ARG A 146 0.67 2.17 -23.08
C ARG A 146 -0.80 1.83 -23.05
N PHE A 147 -1.10 0.53 -23.01
CA PHE A 147 -2.48 0.07 -22.99
C PHE A 147 -2.93 -0.31 -21.58
N ASP A 148 -3.78 0.52 -20.99
CA ASP A 148 -4.30 0.35 -19.62
C ASP A 148 -5.50 -0.63 -19.51
N ARG A 149 -5.90 -1.28 -20.61
CA ARG A 149 -7.12 -2.12 -20.64
C ARG A 149 -6.95 -3.47 -21.33
N CYS A 150 -6.13 -4.33 -20.76
CA CYS A 150 -6.01 -5.70 -21.25
C CYS A 150 -7.24 -6.55 -20.92
N VAL A 151 -8.22 -6.56 -21.83
CA VAL A 151 -9.40 -7.43 -21.73
C VAL A 151 -9.11 -8.88 -22.13
N ASN A 152 -8.07 -9.12 -22.93
CA ASN A 152 -7.50 -10.43 -23.23
C ASN A 152 -6.08 -10.29 -23.81
N GLN A 153 -5.33 -11.38 -23.95
CA GLN A 153 -3.94 -11.34 -24.42
C GLN A 153 -3.78 -10.90 -25.90
N LYS A 154 -4.87 -10.88 -26.67
CA LYS A 154 -4.87 -10.47 -28.08
C LYS A 154 -5.33 -9.02 -28.27
N SER A 155 -5.81 -8.34 -27.22
CA SER A 155 -6.40 -7.01 -27.36
C SER A 155 -5.38 -5.93 -27.73
N HIS A 156 -4.12 -6.10 -27.35
CA HIS A 156 -3.04 -5.17 -27.67
C HIS A 156 -1.67 -5.87 -27.56
N PRO A 157 -0.62 -5.44 -28.27
CA PRO A 157 0.74 -5.95 -28.08
C PRO A 157 1.21 -5.94 -26.62
N ASP A 158 0.91 -4.87 -25.87
CA ASP A 158 1.20 -4.75 -24.43
C ASP A 158 0.50 -5.83 -23.56
N CYS A 159 -0.55 -6.49 -24.08
CA CYS A 159 -1.31 -7.51 -23.34
C CYS A 159 -0.85 -8.96 -23.58
N ARG A 160 0.03 -9.19 -24.57
CA ARG A 160 0.56 -10.54 -24.85
C ARG A 160 1.34 -11.02 -23.63
N GLN A 161 1.42 -12.32 -23.33
CA GLN A 161 2.25 -12.84 -22.22
C GLN A 161 3.48 -13.61 -22.77
N PRO A 162 4.68 -13.52 -22.16
CA PRO A 162 5.02 -12.76 -20.96
C PRO A 162 5.23 -11.26 -21.28
N GLY A 163 4.48 -10.70 -22.23
CA GLY A 163 4.46 -9.29 -22.48
C GLY A 163 3.98 -8.53 -21.23
N GLY A 164 4.90 -7.73 -20.77
CA GLY A 164 4.73 -6.29 -20.84
C GLY A 164 5.98 -5.76 -21.51
N THR A 165 5.96 -4.51 -21.90
CA THR A 165 7.19 -3.85 -22.33
C THR A 165 7.92 -3.45 -21.07
N ASP A 166 8.91 -4.25 -20.68
CA ASP A 166 9.83 -3.88 -19.63
C ASP A 166 10.45 -2.51 -19.97
N VAL A 167 10.66 -1.69 -18.95
CA VAL A 167 11.24 -0.36 -19.06
C VAL A 167 12.61 -0.38 -18.42
N SER A 168 13.62 -0.03 -19.19
CA SER A 168 14.99 0.13 -18.70
C SER A 168 15.29 1.58 -18.37
N THR A 169 15.97 1.83 -17.25
CA THR A 169 16.57 3.13 -16.98
C THR A 169 17.81 3.35 -17.85
N PRO A 170 18.24 4.60 -18.10
CA PRO A 170 19.60 4.84 -18.60
C PRO A 170 20.66 4.27 -17.67
N SER A 171 21.80 3.85 -18.24
CA SER A 171 22.95 3.34 -17.48
C SER A 171 23.56 4.42 -16.58
N GLY A 172 23.48 4.22 -15.27
CA GLY A 172 23.87 5.17 -14.22
C GLY A 172 24.76 4.53 -13.13
N PRO A 173 25.09 5.28 -12.07
CA PRO A 173 25.80 4.74 -10.90
C PRO A 173 24.88 3.87 -10.01
N TYR A 174 23.83 3.28 -10.60
CA TYR A 174 22.71 2.63 -9.93
C TYR A 174 22.79 1.10 -10.06
N CYS A 175 23.64 0.49 -9.26
CA CYS A 175 23.94 -0.93 -9.29
C CYS A 175 22.92 -1.83 -8.57
N ARG A 176 21.87 -2.16 -9.35
CA ARG A 176 21.30 -3.53 -9.60
C ARG A 176 19.79 -3.67 -9.38
N THR A 177 19.13 -4.08 -10.48
CA THR A 177 17.97 -4.99 -10.63
C THR A 177 17.84 -5.41 -12.11
N GLY A 178 18.40 -4.64 -13.05
CA GLY A 178 18.59 -5.01 -14.45
C GLY A 178 19.94 -5.68 -14.70
N GLY A 179 20.87 -4.95 -15.32
CA GLY A 179 22.19 -5.44 -15.73
C GLY A 179 23.30 -4.38 -15.66
N ILE A 180 24.49 -4.75 -16.17
CA ILE A 180 25.67 -3.87 -16.28
C ILE A 180 26.00 -3.69 -17.76
N GLU A 181 26.15 -2.45 -18.20
CA GLU A 181 26.58 -2.07 -19.54
C GLU A 181 27.74 -1.08 -19.42
N ASN A 182 28.89 -1.39 -20.04
CA ASN A 182 30.09 -0.54 -20.01
C ASN A 182 30.53 -0.13 -18.58
N GLY A 183 30.42 -1.06 -17.62
CA GLY A 183 30.76 -0.80 -16.21
C GLY A 183 29.77 0.08 -15.46
N ARG A 184 28.64 0.44 -16.07
CA ARG A 184 27.54 1.22 -15.48
C ARG A 184 26.30 0.35 -15.36
N CYS A 185 25.42 0.69 -14.43
CA CYS A 185 24.32 -0.17 -14.04
C CYS A 185 22.96 0.42 -14.45
N TYR A 186 21.99 -0.44 -14.75
CA TYR A 186 20.61 -0.02 -15.05
C TYR A 186 19.57 -0.92 -14.36
N TRP A 187 18.36 -0.38 -14.21
CA TRP A 187 17.19 -1.10 -13.70
C TRP A 187 16.25 -1.46 -14.83
N VAL A 188 15.53 -2.57 -14.66
CA VAL A 188 14.47 -3.02 -15.57
C VAL A 188 13.20 -3.17 -14.77
N PHE A 189 12.11 -2.55 -15.22
CA PHE A 189 10.84 -2.55 -14.52
C PHE A 189 9.72 -3.11 -15.40
N GLY A 190 8.92 -4.02 -14.85
CA GLY A 190 7.70 -4.52 -15.50
C GLY A 190 6.54 -3.51 -15.49
N GLY A 191 6.68 -2.38 -14.79
CA GLY A 191 5.61 -1.41 -14.52
C GLY A 191 5.05 -0.66 -15.73
N GLY A 192 5.74 -0.65 -16.88
CA GLY A 192 5.32 0.03 -18.11
C GLY A 192 5.38 1.56 -18.07
N ASN A 193 4.80 2.17 -17.03
CA ASN A 193 4.95 3.57 -16.64
C ASN A 193 5.33 3.61 -15.16
N VAL A 194 6.46 4.25 -14.84
CA VAL A 194 7.17 4.07 -13.56
C VAL A 194 7.67 5.39 -13.02
N VAL A 195 7.60 5.57 -11.71
CA VAL A 195 8.26 6.65 -10.97
C VAL A 195 9.11 6.05 -9.86
N VAL A 196 10.35 6.51 -9.73
CA VAL A 196 11.24 6.20 -8.60
C VAL A 196 11.58 7.47 -7.86
N ILE A 197 11.44 7.47 -6.54
CA ILE A 197 11.70 8.60 -5.66
C ILE A 197 12.71 8.19 -4.59
N LEU A 198 13.74 8.99 -4.39
CA LEU A 198 14.76 8.77 -3.36
C LEU A 198 14.46 9.60 -2.12
N HIS A 199 14.79 9.05 -0.96
CA HIS A 199 14.45 9.60 0.34
C HIS A 199 15.69 9.76 1.24
N PRO A 200 16.64 10.64 0.88
CA PRO A 200 17.92 10.77 1.60
C PRO A 200 17.78 11.16 3.08
N GLN A 201 16.62 11.70 3.47
CA GLN A 201 16.31 12.06 4.85
C GLN A 201 15.76 10.89 5.70
N LEU A 202 15.40 9.76 5.08
CA LEU A 202 14.89 8.60 5.79
C LEU A 202 16.03 7.63 6.08
N LYS A 203 16.18 7.24 7.35
CA LYS A 203 17.29 6.37 7.80
C LYS A 203 17.20 4.95 7.24
N ASN A 204 15.98 4.46 7.08
CA ASN A 204 15.67 3.05 6.81
C ASN A 204 15.02 2.83 5.44
N VAL A 205 14.83 3.90 4.68
CA VAL A 205 14.20 3.87 3.36
C VAL A 205 15.08 4.69 2.44
N PHE A 206 15.73 4.02 1.50
CA PHE A 206 16.52 4.65 0.46
C PHE A 206 15.62 5.26 -0.62
N GLY A 207 14.60 4.53 -1.04
CA GLY A 207 13.73 4.94 -2.14
C GLY A 207 12.39 4.21 -2.14
N THR A 208 11.48 4.73 -2.95
CA THR A 208 10.20 4.08 -3.26
C THR A 208 10.01 4.04 -4.76
N ARG A 209 9.38 2.96 -5.23
CA ARG A 209 9.01 2.74 -6.63
C ARG A 209 7.50 2.62 -6.73
N TYR A 210 6.97 3.22 -7.80
CA TYR A 210 5.55 3.29 -8.10
C TYR A 210 5.39 2.87 -9.56
N ASP A 211 4.57 1.86 -9.81
CA ASP A 211 4.41 1.22 -11.12
C ASP A 211 2.97 1.27 -11.61
N HIS A 212 2.79 0.89 -12.88
CA HIS A 212 1.49 0.74 -13.54
C HIS A 212 0.68 2.05 -13.60
N PHE A 213 1.35 3.20 -13.71
CA PHE A 213 0.66 4.47 -13.89
C PHE A 213 -0.19 4.47 -15.17
N LYS A 214 -1.34 5.15 -15.08
CA LYS A 214 -2.18 5.44 -16.24
C LYS A 214 -1.37 6.22 -17.26
N SER A 215 -1.51 5.85 -18.52
CA SER A 215 -0.74 6.39 -19.63
C SER A 215 -0.89 7.90 -19.74
N GLY A 216 0.23 8.64 -19.72
CA GLY A 216 0.26 10.09 -19.78
C GLY A 216 -0.21 10.79 -18.49
N SER A 217 -0.33 10.08 -17.37
CA SER A 217 -0.84 10.64 -16.11
C SER A 217 0.24 11.12 -15.15
N ILE A 218 1.52 10.83 -15.40
CA ILE A 218 2.60 11.19 -14.45
C ILE A 218 2.79 12.70 -14.44
N ARG A 219 2.87 13.28 -13.24
CA ARG A 219 2.89 14.74 -13.00
C ARG A 219 4.22 15.27 -12.48
N VAL A 220 5.23 14.42 -12.44
CA VAL A 220 6.56 14.75 -11.93
C VAL A 220 7.64 14.44 -12.95
N LYS A 221 8.82 15.03 -12.77
CA LYS A 221 9.98 14.84 -13.65
C LYS A 221 11.25 14.51 -12.85
N PRO A 222 12.25 13.84 -13.44
CA PRO A 222 13.53 13.59 -12.79
C PRO A 222 14.16 14.89 -12.24
N GLY A 223 14.79 14.79 -11.07
CA GLY A 223 15.36 15.90 -10.30
C GLY A 223 14.34 16.71 -9.48
N GLN A 224 13.03 16.51 -9.67
CA GLN A 224 12.02 17.25 -8.92
C GLN A 224 11.99 16.86 -7.44
N LYS A 225 12.04 17.85 -6.55
CA LYS A 225 11.74 17.65 -5.12
C LYS A 225 10.23 17.48 -4.93
N VAL A 226 9.84 16.50 -4.15
CA VAL A 226 8.43 16.22 -3.83
C VAL A 226 8.21 16.21 -2.33
N LYS A 227 6.95 16.46 -1.93
CA LYS A 227 6.50 16.34 -0.54
C LYS A 227 5.61 15.12 -0.36
N ALA A 228 5.65 14.52 0.83
CA ALA A 228 4.71 13.46 1.20
C ALA A 228 3.26 13.94 0.96
N GLY A 229 2.48 13.15 0.22
CA GLY A 229 1.09 13.49 -0.16
C GLY A 229 0.96 14.30 -1.43
N GLN A 230 2.07 14.70 -2.07
CA GLN A 230 2.03 15.32 -3.38
C GLN A 230 1.55 14.31 -4.42
N ILE A 231 0.60 14.69 -5.27
CA ILE A 231 0.15 13.87 -6.39
C ILE A 231 1.29 13.70 -7.38
N ILE A 232 1.62 12.45 -7.71
CA ILE A 232 2.68 12.10 -8.67
C ILE A 232 2.14 11.49 -9.98
N GLY A 233 0.89 11.02 -9.97
CA GLY A 233 0.20 10.55 -11.17
C GLY A 233 -1.14 9.89 -10.83
N GLN A 234 -1.66 9.06 -11.73
CA GLN A 234 -2.88 8.28 -11.50
C GLN A 234 -2.63 6.79 -11.71
N VAL A 235 -3.39 5.97 -10.97
CA VAL A 235 -3.37 4.51 -11.13
C VAL A 235 -3.86 4.14 -12.52
N GLY A 236 -3.14 3.24 -13.17
CA GLY A 236 -3.48 2.64 -14.45
C GLY A 236 -3.32 1.13 -14.39
N SER A 237 -2.99 0.55 -15.54
CA SER A 237 -2.70 -0.87 -15.71
C SER A 237 -1.63 -1.10 -16.78
N ALA A 238 -0.74 -0.12 -17.00
CA ALA A 238 0.33 -0.19 -17.99
C ALA A 238 1.34 -1.31 -17.65
N GLY A 239 2.00 -1.87 -18.67
CA GLY A 239 3.05 -2.87 -18.48
C GLY A 239 2.51 -4.25 -18.11
N ARG A 240 3.29 -5.00 -17.32
CA ARG A 240 3.00 -6.37 -16.88
C ARG A 240 1.93 -6.38 -15.79
N SER A 241 0.69 -6.08 -16.17
CA SER A 241 -0.43 -5.98 -15.24
C SER A 241 -1.66 -6.73 -15.76
N THR A 242 -2.36 -7.41 -14.86
CA THR A 242 -3.63 -8.11 -15.15
C THR A 242 -4.86 -7.24 -14.90
N GLY A 243 -4.69 -6.08 -14.26
CA GLY A 243 -5.78 -5.15 -13.96
C GLY A 243 -5.30 -3.93 -13.16
N PRO A 244 -6.17 -2.94 -12.91
CA PRO A 244 -5.73 -1.66 -12.37
C PRO A 244 -5.25 -1.77 -10.93
N HIS A 245 -3.99 -1.46 -10.69
CA HIS A 245 -3.40 -1.43 -9.36
C HIS A 245 -2.18 -0.51 -9.33
N LEU A 246 -1.86 -0.01 -8.14
CA LEU A 246 -0.54 0.54 -7.87
C LEU A 246 0.33 -0.59 -7.33
N HIS A 247 1.42 -0.90 -8.01
CA HIS A 247 2.50 -1.70 -7.43
C HIS A 247 3.49 -0.75 -6.75
N PHE A 248 3.60 -0.85 -5.43
CA PHE A 248 4.39 0.03 -4.57
C PHE A 248 5.49 -0.74 -3.86
N GLU A 249 6.74 -0.41 -4.16
CA GLU A 249 7.91 -1.00 -3.48
C GLU A 249 8.61 0.03 -2.59
N VAL A 250 9.23 -0.49 -1.53
CA VAL A 250 10.09 0.27 -0.63
C VAL A 250 11.48 -0.35 -0.66
N TRP A 251 12.51 0.47 -0.83
CA TRP A 251 13.89 0.02 -0.93
C TRP A 251 14.67 0.47 0.31
N GLY A 252 15.36 -0.46 0.97
CA GLY A 252 16.07 -0.25 2.22
C GLY A 252 17.45 0.41 2.10
N PRO A 253 18.13 0.66 3.24
CA PRO A 253 19.50 1.19 3.26
C PRO A 253 20.48 0.16 2.65
N GLY A 254 21.51 0.65 1.95
CA GLY A 254 22.33 -0.14 1.02
C GLY A 254 22.29 0.42 -0.41
N GLY A 255 21.22 1.18 -0.71
CA GLY A 255 21.16 2.11 -1.83
C GLY A 255 21.37 1.47 -3.20
N TYR A 256 22.23 2.10 -3.98
CA TYR A 256 22.54 1.77 -5.37
C TYR A 256 23.51 0.61 -5.57
N TYR A 257 23.93 -0.13 -4.55
CA TYR A 257 24.87 -1.23 -4.78
C TYR A 257 24.27 -2.51 -4.22
N LEU A 258 24.27 -3.54 -5.07
CA LEU A 258 24.24 -4.96 -4.75
C LEU A 258 23.53 -5.22 -3.41
N HIS A 259 22.21 -5.43 -3.47
CA HIS A 259 21.37 -5.81 -2.33
C HIS A 259 20.92 -4.68 -1.38
N GLY A 260 20.44 -3.55 -1.90
CA GLY A 260 19.41 -2.83 -1.14
C GLY A 260 18.18 -3.72 -1.09
N PRO A 261 17.81 -4.34 0.06
CA PRO A 261 16.68 -5.25 0.08
C PRO A 261 15.43 -4.45 -0.25
N VAL A 262 14.56 -5.04 -1.07
CA VAL A 262 13.16 -4.67 -1.02
C VAL A 262 12.75 -4.87 0.43
N VAL A 263 12.21 -3.81 1.01
CA VAL A 263 11.75 -3.79 2.38
C VAL A 263 10.26 -4.01 2.35
N ASP A 264 9.80 -4.92 3.20
CA ASP A 264 8.39 -5.03 3.49
C ASP A 264 7.98 -3.83 4.38
N PRO A 265 7.13 -2.91 3.90
CA PRO A 265 6.75 -1.73 4.69
C PRO A 265 5.82 -2.06 5.87
N TRP A 266 5.30 -3.28 5.95
CA TRP A 266 4.34 -3.72 6.96
C TRP A 266 5.04 -4.17 8.26
N ASP A 267 6.22 -4.79 8.22
CA ASP A 267 7.11 -5.12 9.38
C ASP A 267 8.38 -4.32 9.43
N GLY A 268 8.81 -3.78 8.29
CA GLY A 268 10.19 -3.33 8.14
C GLY A 268 11.17 -4.49 7.98
N ASN A 269 10.74 -5.71 7.62
CA ASN A 269 11.65 -6.80 7.30
C ASN A 269 12.59 -6.39 6.17
N GLY A 270 13.87 -6.72 6.32
CA GLY A 270 14.94 -6.24 5.44
C GLY A 270 15.59 -4.93 5.88
N VAL A 271 15.14 -4.31 6.98
CA VAL A 271 15.79 -3.10 7.54
C VAL A 271 16.60 -3.45 8.80
N PRO A 272 17.93 -3.29 8.79
CA PRO A 272 18.75 -3.46 9.99
C PRO A 272 18.32 -2.52 11.13
N GLY A 273 17.97 -3.08 12.29
CA GLY A 273 17.65 -2.31 13.49
C GLY A 273 16.26 -1.67 13.53
N ASN A 274 15.36 -2.02 12.62
CA ASN A 274 13.96 -1.58 12.66
C ASN A 274 13.04 -2.73 13.10
N PRO A 275 12.33 -2.62 14.25
CA PRO A 275 11.49 -3.70 14.75
C PRO A 275 10.01 -3.59 14.34
N GLY A 276 9.65 -2.74 13.37
CA GLY A 276 8.23 -2.50 13.08
C GLY A 276 7.91 -1.74 11.78
N PRO A 277 6.60 -1.52 11.52
CA PRO A 277 6.09 -0.97 10.26
C PRO A 277 6.75 0.35 9.88
N LEU A 278 6.97 0.53 8.58
CA LEU A 278 7.49 1.78 8.02
C LEU A 278 6.42 2.85 7.83
N TRP A 279 5.15 2.52 8.01
CA TRP A 279 4.06 3.46 7.85
C TRP A 279 4.00 4.47 9.01
N ASP A 280 3.85 5.76 8.70
CA ASP A 280 3.62 6.84 9.68
C ASP A 280 2.40 6.51 10.55
N HIS A 281 1.34 6.07 9.88
CA HIS A 281 0.18 5.43 10.47
C HIS A 281 -0.12 4.19 9.64
N MET A 282 -0.38 3.05 10.29
CA MET A 282 -0.83 1.85 9.58
C MET A 282 -1.98 2.24 8.63
N PRO A 283 -1.88 1.93 7.32
CA PRO A 283 -2.89 2.27 6.34
C PRO A 283 -4.27 1.88 6.85
N PRO A 284 -5.27 2.75 6.65
CA PRO A 284 -6.43 2.79 7.52
C PRO A 284 -7.28 1.54 7.32
N TRP A 285 -7.06 0.58 8.20
CA TRP A 285 -8.07 -0.36 8.66
C TRP A 285 -9.07 0.49 9.46
N GLU A 286 -10.18 0.89 8.84
CA GLU A 286 -11.31 1.40 9.62
C GLU A 286 -11.96 0.27 10.42
#